data_AF-A0A395N8A3-F1
#
_entry.id   AF-A0A395N8A3-F1
#
_cell.length_a   1.000
_cell.length_b   1.000
_cell.length_c   1.000
_cell.angle_alpha   90.00
_cell.angle_beta   90.00
_cell.angle_gamma   90.00
#
_symmetry.space_group_name_H-M   'P 1'
#
loop_
_entity.id
_entity.type
_entity.pdbx_description
1 polymer ?
#
loop_
_entity_poly.entity_id
_entity_poly.type
_entity_poly.pdbx_seq_one_letter_code
_entity_poly.pdbx_strand_id
1 'polypeptide(L)'
;MTVRKEQTTGQLTLPTHPNSTSEEICAYLRHMQRNIEDLSVPYVYPAQLAFRDASDARRWQDEIGALGVCDLCVSVQTLWAARKHGKKAWFGLCTVPAPVVLRKRAEAIANHTWHAVAFGIIAREKGGKALLVYDCDVGPTTTLCLDRPRQVLGGVMLRLHKHMRSKGPVELWVNKHDPRIYQRGRCLELSLRKLRQWVSYGDGLFQGSSDERVKGEWNKIVKA
;
A
#
# COMPACT_ATOMS: atom_id res chain seq x y z
N MET A 1 37.92 16.53 -21.92
CA MET A 1 36.63 17.10 -21.48
C MET A 1 35.60 15.99 -21.46
N THR A 2 35.26 15.48 -20.29
CA THR A 2 34.29 14.38 -20.15
C THR A 2 32.89 14.98 -20.19
N VAL A 3 32.15 14.70 -21.28
CA VAL A 3 30.74 15.07 -21.40
C VAL A 3 29.97 14.29 -20.34
N ARG A 4 29.63 14.95 -19.22
CA ARG A 4 28.61 14.46 -18.31
C ARG A 4 27.29 14.44 -19.09
N LYS A 5 26.83 13.24 -19.46
CA LYS A 5 25.44 13.05 -19.86
C LYS A 5 24.61 13.49 -18.65
N GLU A 6 23.95 14.64 -18.78
CA GLU A 6 22.82 14.99 -17.94
C GLU A 6 21.83 13.82 -18.06
N GLN A 7 21.75 13.00 -17.01
CA GLN A 7 20.60 12.14 -16.83
C GLN A 7 19.43 13.07 -16.60
N THR A 8 18.71 13.37 -17.68
CA THR A 8 17.35 13.90 -17.59
C THR A 8 16.61 12.99 -16.63
N THR A 9 16.34 13.51 -15.43
CA THR A 9 15.52 12.86 -14.42
C THR A 9 14.10 12.81 -14.96
N GLY A 10 13.85 11.87 -15.88
CA GLY A 10 12.54 11.60 -16.42
C GLY A 10 11.62 11.34 -15.24
N GLN A 11 10.70 12.27 -15.02
CA GLN A 11 9.64 12.12 -14.03
C GLN A 11 8.83 10.93 -14.47
N LEU A 12 8.91 9.82 -13.73
CA LEU A 12 8.14 8.63 -14.06
C LEU A 12 6.66 8.95 -13.90
N THR A 13 5.90 8.75 -14.98
CA THR A 13 4.46 8.99 -14.97
C THR A 13 3.80 8.08 -13.96
N LEU A 14 2.89 8.64 -13.16
CA LEU A 14 2.07 7.88 -12.23
C LEU A 14 1.23 6.85 -13.00
N PRO A 15 1.32 5.54 -12.69
CA PRO A 15 0.39 4.55 -13.21
C PRO A 15 -1.05 4.90 -12.81
N THR A 16 -1.87 5.23 -13.80
CA THR A 16 -3.28 5.61 -13.58
C THR A 16 -4.26 4.55 -14.07
N HIS A 17 -3.85 3.67 -14.98
CA HIS A 17 -4.73 2.69 -15.59
C HIS A 17 -4.79 1.37 -14.80
N PRO A 18 -5.96 0.75 -14.66
CA PRO A 18 -6.11 -0.57 -14.03
C PRO A 18 -5.42 -1.71 -14.81
N ASN A 19 -5.02 -1.46 -16.06
CA ASN A 19 -4.24 -2.38 -16.89
C ASN A 19 -2.72 -2.13 -16.80
N SER A 20 -2.26 -1.24 -15.91
CA SER A 20 -0.81 -1.04 -15.71
C SER A 20 -0.18 -2.37 -15.29
N THR A 21 0.94 -2.70 -15.90
CA THR A 21 1.69 -3.94 -15.65
C THR A 21 2.35 -3.91 -14.28
N SER A 22 2.72 -5.09 -13.76
CA SER A 22 3.53 -5.15 -12.53
C SER A 22 4.88 -4.46 -12.70
N GLU A 23 5.46 -4.48 -13.90
CA GLU A 23 6.73 -3.83 -14.19
C GLU A 23 6.62 -2.32 -14.06
N GLU A 24 5.58 -1.70 -14.64
CA GLU A 24 5.33 -0.26 -14.55
C GLU A 24 5.12 0.19 -13.10
N ILE A 25 4.35 -0.58 -12.32
CA ILE A 25 4.10 -0.30 -10.90
C ILE A 25 5.42 -0.40 -10.11
N CYS A 26 6.19 -1.47 -10.29
CA CYS A 26 7.48 -1.65 -9.63
C CYS A 26 8.49 -0.56 -10.03
N ALA A 27 8.54 -0.16 -11.31
CA ALA A 27 9.39 0.92 -11.78
C ALA A 27 9.05 2.24 -11.09
N TYR A 28 7.76 2.54 -10.93
CA TYR A 28 7.30 3.72 -10.20
C TYR A 28 7.65 3.65 -8.69
N LEU A 29 7.48 2.49 -8.04
CA LEU A 29 7.85 2.30 -6.63
C LEU A 29 9.35 2.46 -6.41
N ARG A 30 10.19 1.88 -7.28
CA ARG A 30 11.65 2.07 -7.27
C ARG A 30 12.05 3.53 -7.48
N HIS A 31 11.34 4.25 -8.35
CA HIS A 31 11.55 5.68 -8.55
C HIS A 31 11.27 6.48 -7.27
N MET A 32 10.19 6.16 -6.54
CA MET A 32 9.90 6.82 -5.25
C MET A 32 10.93 6.50 -4.17
N GLN A 33 11.65 5.38 -4.28
CA GLN A 33 12.74 5.00 -3.37
C GLN A 33 14.09 5.64 -3.74
N ARG A 34 14.17 6.44 -4.82
CA ARG A 34 15.41 7.15 -5.16
C ARG A 34 15.89 7.98 -3.97
N ASN A 35 17.20 8.10 -3.83
CA ASN A 35 17.84 8.82 -2.72
C ASN A 35 17.56 8.22 -1.33
N ILE A 36 17.38 6.90 -1.22
CA ILE A 36 17.18 6.22 0.07
C ILE A 36 18.31 6.51 1.10
N GLU A 37 19.48 6.93 0.63
CA GLU A 37 20.61 7.35 1.48
C GLU A 37 20.35 8.67 2.22
N ASP A 38 19.50 9.56 1.69
CA ASP A 38 19.07 10.79 2.36
C ASP A 38 18.17 10.44 3.54
N LEU A 39 18.62 10.73 4.76
CA LEU A 39 17.92 10.43 6.02
C LEU A 39 16.54 11.08 6.13
N SER A 40 16.23 12.13 5.37
CA SER A 40 14.90 12.73 5.31
C SER A 40 13.91 11.93 4.47
N VAL A 41 14.40 11.08 3.56
CA VAL A 41 13.57 10.27 2.64
C VAL A 41 13.16 8.96 3.32
N PRO A 42 11.85 8.65 3.38
CA PRO A 42 11.35 7.42 3.95
C PRO A 42 11.66 6.21 3.04
N TYR A 43 11.57 5.01 3.60
CA TYR A 43 11.72 3.80 2.81
C TYR A 43 10.47 3.54 2.00
N VAL A 44 10.60 3.33 0.69
CA VAL A 44 9.50 2.83 -0.16
C VAL A 44 9.83 1.41 -0.57
N TYR A 45 8.89 0.47 -0.39
CA TYR A 45 9.09 -0.91 -0.80
C TYR A 45 9.03 -1.00 -2.34
N PRO A 46 10.06 -1.53 -3.03
CA PRO A 46 10.22 -1.39 -4.48
C PRO A 46 9.36 -2.32 -5.33
N ALA A 47 8.45 -3.06 -4.71
CA ALA A 47 7.56 -4.00 -5.38
C ALA A 47 6.16 -3.97 -4.75
N GLN A 48 5.14 -4.36 -5.50
CA GLN A 48 3.82 -4.55 -4.93
C GLN A 48 3.77 -5.83 -4.08
N LEU A 49 3.11 -5.76 -2.93
CA LEU A 49 2.73 -6.97 -2.20
C LEU A 49 1.48 -7.58 -2.85
N ALA A 50 1.53 -8.87 -3.17
CA ALA A 50 0.43 -9.59 -3.82
C ALA A 50 -0.10 -10.76 -2.96
N PHE A 51 -1.34 -11.19 -3.22
CA PHE A 51 -2.01 -12.30 -2.51
C PHE A 51 -1.91 -13.60 -3.33
N ARG A 52 -2.04 -14.76 -2.65
CA ARG A 52 -1.71 -16.09 -3.21
C ARG A 52 -2.82 -16.72 -4.07
N ASP A 53 -4.07 -16.25 -4.04
CA ASP A 53 -5.20 -16.97 -4.66
C ASP A 53 -6.04 -16.11 -5.61
N ALA A 54 -6.30 -16.69 -6.80
CA ALA A 54 -6.89 -16.07 -7.98
C ALA A 54 -7.74 -17.05 -8.81
N SER A 55 -9.05 -17.15 -8.60
CA SER A 55 -9.91 -17.70 -9.66
C SER A 55 -10.15 -16.71 -10.81
N ASP A 56 -9.82 -15.42 -10.66
CA ASP A 56 -10.25 -14.37 -11.61
C ASP A 56 -9.17 -13.33 -11.92
N ALA A 57 -8.39 -13.54 -12.97
CA ALA A 57 -7.43 -12.53 -13.42
C ALA A 57 -7.15 -12.57 -14.93
N ARG A 58 -8.16 -12.62 -15.82
CA ARG A 58 -7.97 -12.87 -17.28
C ARG A 58 -7.00 -11.99 -18.10
N ARG A 59 -6.40 -10.94 -17.53
CA ARG A 59 -5.26 -10.20 -18.14
C ARG A 59 -3.98 -10.18 -17.31
N TRP A 60 -4.07 -10.62 -16.06
CA TRP A 60 -2.94 -11.00 -15.19
C TRP A 60 -2.63 -12.51 -15.32
N GLN A 61 -3.54 -13.30 -15.91
CA GLN A 61 -3.51 -14.76 -16.01
C GLN A 61 -2.41 -15.24 -16.93
N ASP A 62 -2.11 -14.51 -17.99
CA ASP A 62 -1.08 -14.91 -18.95
C ASP A 62 0.32 -14.65 -18.41
N GLU A 63 0.53 -13.52 -17.71
CA GLU A 63 1.82 -13.19 -17.07
C GLU A 63 2.07 -14.08 -15.84
N ILE A 64 1.03 -14.41 -15.07
CA ILE A 64 1.17 -15.36 -13.96
C ILE A 64 1.40 -16.79 -14.50
N GLY A 65 0.72 -17.21 -15.55
CA GLY A 65 0.97 -18.50 -16.19
C GLY A 65 2.40 -18.63 -16.76
N ALA A 66 2.94 -17.56 -17.34
CA ALA A 66 4.22 -17.56 -18.03
C ALA A 66 5.44 -17.31 -17.12
N LEU A 67 5.29 -16.59 -16.00
CA LEU A 67 6.42 -16.17 -15.15
C LEU A 67 6.76 -17.15 -14.01
N GLY A 68 6.08 -18.30 -13.87
CA GLY A 68 6.35 -19.22 -12.76
C GLY A 68 6.24 -18.50 -11.41
N VAL A 69 5.03 -18.09 -11.04
CA VAL A 69 4.74 -17.10 -9.97
C VAL A 69 5.04 -17.61 -8.55
N CYS A 70 6.32 -17.73 -8.26
CA CYS A 70 6.84 -17.75 -6.91
C CYS A 70 7.59 -16.45 -6.57
N ASP A 71 8.04 -15.66 -7.57
CA ASP A 71 8.90 -14.48 -7.32
C ASP A 71 8.19 -13.12 -7.25
N LEU A 72 6.93 -13.02 -7.69
CA LEU A 72 6.13 -11.78 -7.59
C LEU A 72 5.23 -11.73 -6.34
N CYS A 73 5.15 -12.84 -5.58
CA CYS A 73 4.60 -12.83 -4.23
C CYS A 73 5.70 -12.43 -3.24
N VAL A 74 6.07 -11.15 -3.19
CA VAL A 74 6.87 -10.68 -2.07
C VAL A 74 6.07 -10.92 -0.78
N SER A 75 6.60 -11.79 0.06
CA SER A 75 6.00 -12.08 1.35
C SER A 75 6.20 -10.92 2.32
N VAL A 76 5.33 -10.82 3.32
CA VAL A 76 5.52 -9.94 4.49
C VAL A 76 6.92 -10.12 5.11
N GLN A 77 7.48 -11.34 5.05
CA GLN A 77 8.82 -11.63 5.55
C GLN A 77 9.89 -10.92 4.72
N THR A 78 9.77 -10.93 3.39
CA THR A 78 10.69 -10.24 2.49
C THR A 78 10.63 -8.72 2.70
N LEU A 79 9.42 -8.15 2.84
CA LEU A 79 9.27 -6.74 3.25
C LEU A 79 9.98 -6.48 4.57
N TRP A 80 9.80 -7.34 5.57
CA TRP A 80 10.37 -7.14 6.90
C TRP A 80 11.91 -7.27 6.93
N ALA A 81 12.45 -8.23 6.19
CA ALA A 81 13.88 -8.52 6.11
C ALA A 81 14.65 -7.52 5.23
N ALA A 82 13.99 -6.87 4.25
CA ALA A 82 14.66 -5.93 3.36
C ALA A 82 15.34 -4.79 4.13
N ARG A 83 16.55 -4.39 3.71
CA ARG A 83 17.34 -3.34 4.38
C ARG A 83 16.60 -2.01 4.36
N LYS A 84 16.33 -1.47 5.55
CA LYS A 84 15.58 -0.20 5.73
C LYS A 84 16.47 1.00 5.98
N HIS A 85 17.80 0.89 5.92
CA HIS A 85 18.73 2.03 6.06
C HIS A 85 18.45 2.93 7.28
N GLY A 86 18.02 2.35 8.41
CA GLY A 86 17.67 3.11 9.62
C GLY A 86 16.39 3.95 9.53
N LYS A 87 15.59 3.82 8.45
CA LYS A 87 14.37 4.60 8.25
C LYS A 87 13.30 4.31 9.29
N LYS A 88 12.61 5.37 9.72
CA LYS A 88 11.49 5.34 10.68
C LYS A 88 10.15 5.06 10.00
N ALA A 89 9.97 5.48 8.75
CA ALA A 89 8.74 5.36 7.99
C ALA A 89 8.97 4.52 6.73
N TRP A 90 8.15 3.48 6.56
CA TRP A 90 8.20 2.56 5.42
C TRP A 90 6.86 2.56 4.72
N PHE A 91 6.84 2.76 3.41
CA PHE A 91 5.63 2.84 2.60
C PHE A 91 5.63 1.76 1.53
N GLY A 92 4.46 1.32 1.11
CA GLY A 92 4.36 0.35 0.04
C GLY A 92 2.94 0.17 -0.49
N LEU A 93 2.85 -0.56 -1.59
CA LEU A 93 1.59 -0.87 -2.26
C LEU A 93 1.24 -2.34 -2.04
N CYS A 94 -0.04 -2.61 -1.83
CA CYS A 94 -0.62 -3.93 -1.72
C CYS A 94 -1.69 -4.09 -2.79
N THR A 95 -1.76 -5.25 -3.43
CA THR A 95 -2.73 -5.56 -4.51
C THR A 95 -3.49 -6.84 -4.17
N VAL A 96 -4.81 -6.83 -4.35
CA VAL A 96 -5.73 -7.93 -3.99
C VAL A 96 -6.70 -8.22 -5.12
N PRO A 97 -7.22 -9.46 -5.25
CA PRO A 97 -8.41 -9.69 -6.05
C PRO A 97 -9.62 -8.93 -5.48
N ALA A 98 -10.39 -8.25 -6.33
CA ALA A 98 -11.55 -7.47 -5.90
C ALA A 98 -12.64 -8.29 -5.16
N PRO A 99 -12.93 -9.56 -5.52
CA PRO A 99 -13.92 -10.39 -4.82
C PRO A 99 -13.58 -10.67 -3.35
N VAL A 100 -12.28 -10.63 -2.98
CA VAL A 100 -11.81 -10.92 -1.61
C VAL A 100 -12.08 -9.76 -0.65
N VAL A 101 -12.08 -8.52 -1.14
CA VAL A 101 -12.33 -7.31 -0.34
C VAL A 101 -13.82 -6.98 -0.23
N LEU A 102 -14.58 -7.25 -1.30
CA LEU A 102 -15.92 -6.71 -1.48
C LEU A 102 -17.02 -7.76 -1.28
N ARG A 103 -16.84 -8.67 -0.31
CA ARG A 103 -17.58 -9.91 0.02
C ARG A 103 -19.12 -9.97 -0.15
N LYS A 104 -19.84 -8.93 -0.58
CA LYS A 104 -21.31 -8.94 -0.79
C LYS A 104 -21.89 -8.11 -1.96
N ARG A 105 -21.14 -7.59 -2.94
CA ARG A 105 -21.77 -6.86 -4.08
C ARG A 105 -21.15 -7.19 -5.44
N ALA A 106 -21.54 -8.36 -5.97
CA ALA A 106 -21.11 -8.87 -7.29
C ALA A 106 -21.56 -8.00 -8.48
N GLU A 107 -22.54 -7.11 -8.31
CA GLU A 107 -23.16 -6.39 -9.43
C GLU A 107 -22.44 -5.07 -9.79
N ALA A 108 -21.63 -4.49 -8.90
CA ALA A 108 -20.94 -3.21 -9.14
C ALA A 108 -19.49 -3.34 -9.63
N ILE A 109 -18.95 -4.57 -9.69
CA ILE A 109 -17.53 -4.85 -9.94
C ILE A 109 -17.35 -5.77 -11.16
N ALA A 110 -18.28 -5.73 -12.12
CA ALA A 110 -18.19 -6.57 -13.32
C ALA A 110 -16.91 -6.34 -14.14
N ASN A 111 -16.16 -5.25 -13.90
CA ASN A 111 -15.02 -4.83 -14.73
C ASN A 111 -13.65 -4.71 -14.02
N HIS A 112 -13.54 -4.99 -12.72
CA HIS A 112 -12.24 -4.90 -12.00
C HIS A 112 -11.94 -6.19 -11.25
N THR A 113 -10.96 -6.96 -11.73
CA THR A 113 -10.54 -8.24 -11.12
C THR A 113 -9.67 -8.04 -9.88
N TRP A 114 -9.16 -6.82 -9.64
CA TRP A 114 -8.21 -6.53 -8.57
C TRP A 114 -8.41 -5.12 -7.98
N HIS A 115 -7.81 -4.89 -6.82
CA HIS A 115 -7.87 -3.66 -6.03
C HIS A 115 -6.48 -3.33 -5.45
N ALA A 116 -6.17 -2.04 -5.29
CA ALA A 116 -4.90 -1.55 -4.78
C ALA A 116 -5.10 -0.78 -3.47
N VAL A 117 -4.24 -1.04 -2.49
CA VAL A 117 -4.24 -0.45 -1.16
C VAL A 117 -2.83 0.05 -0.84
N ALA A 118 -2.71 1.30 -0.42
CA ALA A 118 -1.44 1.83 0.08
C ALA A 118 -1.29 1.55 1.59
N PHE A 119 -0.08 1.26 2.04
CA PHE A 119 0.22 1.09 3.45
C PHE A 119 1.44 1.88 3.91
N GLY A 120 1.47 2.21 5.20
CA GLY A 120 2.60 2.83 5.88
C GLY A 120 2.91 2.14 7.19
N ILE A 121 4.19 1.90 7.48
CA ILE A 121 4.70 1.35 8.72
C ILE A 121 5.64 2.37 9.33
N ILE A 122 5.27 2.96 10.46
CA ILE A 122 5.98 4.13 11.00
C ILE A 122 6.33 3.87 12.46
N ALA A 123 7.59 4.07 12.85
CA ALA A 123 8.00 4.01 14.25
C ALA A 123 7.30 5.10 15.08
N ARG A 124 6.94 4.78 16.32
CA ARG A 124 6.26 5.70 17.24
C ARG A 124 7.24 6.19 18.31
N GLU A 125 7.06 7.43 18.77
CA GLU A 125 7.87 8.02 19.86
C GLU A 125 7.82 7.18 21.15
N LYS A 126 6.62 6.71 21.52
CA LYS A 126 6.39 5.86 22.71
C LYS A 126 6.73 4.38 22.49
N GLY A 127 7.47 4.06 21.43
CA GLY A 127 7.79 2.69 21.03
C GLY A 127 6.69 1.98 20.25
N GLY A 128 7.08 0.86 19.62
CA GLY A 128 6.24 0.13 18.68
C GLY A 128 6.11 0.84 17.33
N LYS A 129 5.08 0.46 16.55
CA LYS A 129 4.85 0.98 15.20
C LYS A 129 3.39 1.35 14.98
N ALA A 130 3.13 2.29 14.07
CA ALA A 130 1.82 2.53 13.50
C ALA A 130 1.74 1.86 12.11
N LEU A 131 0.64 1.16 11.85
CA LEU A 131 0.26 0.65 10.54
C LEU A 131 -0.85 1.54 9.98
N LEU A 132 -0.53 2.31 8.94
CA LEU A 132 -1.49 3.09 8.18
C LEU A 132 -1.98 2.27 6.99
N VAL A 133 -3.28 2.24 6.75
CA VAL A 133 -3.88 1.57 5.59
C VAL A 133 -4.79 2.56 4.89
N TYR A 134 -4.48 2.86 3.63
CA TYR A 134 -5.31 3.67 2.76
C TYR A 134 -5.99 2.81 1.71
N ASP A 135 -7.31 2.76 1.79
CA ASP A 135 -8.20 2.08 0.86
C ASP A 135 -9.23 3.10 0.36
N CYS A 136 -9.20 3.40 -0.95
CA CYS A 136 -10.12 4.38 -1.54
C CYS A 136 -11.52 3.83 -1.78
N ASP A 137 -11.72 2.51 -1.69
CA ASP A 137 -12.99 1.82 -1.92
C ASP A 137 -13.62 1.31 -0.61
N VAL A 138 -13.36 2.03 0.49
CA VAL A 138 -14.06 1.81 1.76
C VAL A 138 -15.54 2.14 1.57
N GLY A 139 -16.45 1.21 1.90
CA GLY A 139 -17.90 1.43 1.77
C GLY A 139 -18.56 2.20 2.93
N PRO A 140 -19.76 2.77 2.73
CA PRO A 140 -20.45 3.66 3.68
C PRO A 140 -20.94 2.98 4.97
N THR A 141 -21.18 1.67 4.96
CA THR A 141 -21.71 0.90 6.11
C THR A 141 -20.63 0.49 7.14
N THR A 142 -19.41 0.99 7.01
CA THR A 142 -18.27 0.65 7.90
C THR A 142 -18.21 1.47 9.19
N THR A 143 -19.34 2.01 9.65
CA THR A 143 -19.46 2.96 10.77
C THR A 143 -19.23 2.36 12.17
N LEU A 144 -19.09 1.04 12.32
CA LEU A 144 -18.78 0.43 13.62
C LEU A 144 -17.40 -0.22 13.63
N CYS A 145 -16.51 0.38 14.42
CA CYS A 145 -15.09 0.13 14.65
C CYS A 145 -14.60 -1.33 14.85
N LEU A 146 -15.46 -2.34 14.89
CA LEU A 146 -15.09 -3.70 15.30
C LEU A 146 -14.97 -4.71 14.14
N ASP A 147 -15.75 -4.57 13.06
CA ASP A 147 -15.68 -5.49 11.91
C ASP A 147 -14.66 -5.06 10.83
N ARG A 148 -14.17 -3.83 10.93
CA ARG A 148 -13.31 -3.19 9.93
C ARG A 148 -11.95 -3.86 9.73
N PRO A 149 -11.22 -4.29 10.79
CA PRO A 149 -10.00 -5.07 10.61
C PRO A 149 -10.24 -6.30 9.72
N ARG A 150 -11.39 -6.97 9.83
CA ARG A 150 -11.65 -8.18 9.02
C ARG A 150 -11.97 -7.86 7.55
N GLN A 151 -12.49 -6.68 7.25
CA GLN A 151 -12.83 -6.24 5.89
C GLN A 151 -11.65 -5.56 5.17
N VAL A 152 -10.90 -4.71 5.88
CA VAL A 152 -9.76 -3.95 5.31
C VAL A 152 -8.43 -4.68 5.51
N LEU A 153 -8.23 -5.36 6.65
CA LEU A 153 -7.12 -6.29 6.85
C LEU A 153 -7.56 -7.70 6.43
N GLY A 154 -7.88 -7.88 5.15
CA GLY A 154 -7.92 -9.20 4.52
C GLY A 154 -6.51 -9.69 4.14
N GLY A 155 -6.33 -11.01 4.04
CA GLY A 155 -5.10 -11.70 3.57
C GLY A 155 -3.75 -11.04 3.92
N VAL A 156 -2.99 -10.46 2.98
CA VAL A 156 -1.65 -9.88 3.20
C VAL A 156 -1.66 -8.77 4.24
N MET A 157 -2.66 -7.86 4.24
CA MET A 157 -2.69 -6.79 5.25
C MET A 157 -2.94 -7.35 6.66
N LEU A 158 -3.74 -8.42 6.78
CA LEU A 158 -3.87 -9.16 8.04
C LEU A 158 -2.58 -9.83 8.45
N ARG A 159 -1.91 -10.50 7.50
CA ARG A 159 -0.62 -11.17 7.73
C ARG A 159 0.45 -10.17 8.14
N LEU A 160 0.47 -9.00 7.51
CA LEU A 160 1.35 -7.89 7.85
C LEU A 160 1.08 -7.41 9.27
N HIS A 161 -0.17 -7.11 9.59
CA HIS A 161 -0.55 -6.68 10.94
C HIS A 161 -0.19 -7.73 12.00
N LYS A 162 -0.52 -9.00 11.77
CA LYS A 162 -0.15 -10.12 12.68
C LYS A 162 1.35 -10.25 12.85
N HIS A 163 2.11 -10.15 11.76
CA HIS A 163 3.57 -10.19 11.79
C HIS A 163 4.14 -8.99 12.57
N MET A 164 3.62 -7.78 12.35
CA MET A 164 4.05 -6.61 13.11
C MET A 164 3.76 -6.77 14.61
N ARG A 165 2.59 -7.30 14.96
CA ARG A 165 2.20 -7.56 16.36
C ARG A 165 3.10 -8.58 17.04
N SER A 166 3.60 -9.59 16.32
CA SER A 166 4.57 -10.53 16.89
C SER A 166 5.95 -9.93 17.12
N LYS A 167 6.22 -8.71 16.60
CA LYS A 167 7.46 -7.96 16.80
C LYS A 167 7.34 -6.83 17.82
N GLY A 168 6.12 -6.49 18.26
CA GLY A 168 5.89 -5.48 19.28
C GLY A 168 4.52 -4.80 19.18
N PRO A 169 4.27 -3.74 19.96
CA PRO A 169 3.02 -3.00 19.93
C PRO A 169 2.76 -2.34 18.57
N VAL A 170 1.53 -2.48 18.06
CA VAL A 170 1.11 -1.91 16.78
C VAL A 170 -0.17 -1.11 16.96
N GLU A 171 -0.18 0.11 16.42
CA GLU A 171 -1.36 0.95 16.31
C GLU A 171 -1.89 0.94 14.87
N LEU A 172 -3.12 0.51 14.65
CA LEU A 172 -3.71 0.44 13.31
C LEU A 172 -4.56 1.67 13.01
N TRP A 173 -4.33 2.27 11.85
CA TRP A 173 -5.07 3.42 11.32
C TRP A 173 -5.60 3.13 9.93
N VAL A 174 -6.87 3.45 9.70
CA VAL A 174 -7.51 3.27 8.40
C VAL A 174 -8.31 4.52 8.03
N ASN A 175 -8.16 5.03 6.80
CA ASN A 175 -8.92 6.20 6.31
C ASN A 175 -10.42 5.93 6.36
N LYS A 176 -11.31 6.91 6.55
CA LYS A 176 -12.76 6.68 6.52
C LYS A 176 -13.27 6.58 5.08
N HIS A 177 -14.55 6.19 4.95
CA HIS A 177 -15.27 6.24 3.68
C HIS A 177 -15.27 7.68 3.13
N ASP A 178 -14.93 7.83 1.86
CA ASP A 178 -15.12 9.07 1.11
C ASP A 178 -16.01 8.78 -0.11
N PRO A 179 -17.28 9.21 -0.09
CA PRO A 179 -18.23 8.93 -1.17
C PRO A 179 -17.83 9.58 -2.50
N ARG A 180 -16.91 10.55 -2.50
CA ARG A 180 -16.46 11.25 -3.70
C ARG A 180 -15.47 10.42 -4.52
N ILE A 181 -14.85 9.39 -3.94
CA ILE A 181 -13.83 8.57 -4.61
C ILE A 181 -14.21 7.09 -4.70
N TYR A 182 -15.12 6.63 -3.84
CA TYR A 182 -15.59 5.25 -3.77
C TYR A 182 -16.11 4.72 -5.12
N GLN A 183 -15.70 3.51 -5.49
CA GLN A 183 -16.12 2.73 -6.66
C GLN A 183 -15.90 3.43 -8.01
N ARG A 184 -14.88 4.27 -8.12
CA ARG A 184 -14.54 4.95 -9.39
C ARG A 184 -13.56 4.21 -10.29
N GLY A 185 -13.13 3.00 -9.91
CA GLY A 185 -12.14 2.23 -10.69
C GLY A 185 -10.73 2.84 -10.72
N ARG A 186 -10.40 3.65 -9.70
CA ARG A 186 -9.15 4.44 -9.62
C ARG A 186 -8.24 4.01 -8.46
N CYS A 187 -8.39 2.79 -7.98
CA CYS A 187 -7.71 2.33 -6.77
C CYS A 187 -6.19 2.34 -6.85
N LEU A 188 -5.63 1.96 -8.01
CA LEU A 188 -4.19 2.07 -8.26
C LEU A 188 -3.72 3.53 -8.19
N GLU A 189 -4.34 4.40 -8.98
CA GLU A 189 -3.99 5.82 -9.07
C GLU A 189 -4.06 6.50 -7.68
N LEU A 190 -5.17 6.31 -6.97
CA LEU A 190 -5.40 6.94 -5.67
C LEU A 190 -4.43 6.41 -4.61
N SER A 191 -4.16 5.10 -4.59
CA SER A 191 -3.19 4.51 -3.67
C SER A 191 -1.77 5.00 -3.95
N LEU A 192 -1.34 5.05 -5.21
CA LEU A 192 -0.01 5.57 -5.57
C LEU A 192 0.12 7.08 -5.32
N ARG A 193 -0.93 7.87 -5.52
CA ARG A 193 -0.97 9.29 -5.10
C ARG A 193 -0.83 9.41 -3.60
N LYS A 194 -1.49 8.55 -2.84
CA LYS A 194 -1.39 8.55 -1.38
C LYS A 194 0.03 8.20 -0.92
N LEU A 195 0.69 7.23 -1.54
CA LEU A 195 2.09 6.92 -1.27
C LEU A 195 2.99 8.11 -1.56
N ARG A 196 2.84 8.76 -2.72
CA ARG A 196 3.61 9.97 -3.05
C ARG A 196 3.40 11.09 -2.04
N GLN A 197 2.16 11.29 -1.59
CA GLN A 197 1.85 12.24 -0.52
C GLN A 197 2.57 11.87 0.78
N TRP A 198 2.49 10.62 1.22
CA TRP A 198 3.18 10.17 2.44
C TRP A 198 4.70 10.31 2.36
N VAL A 199 5.30 10.01 1.20
CA VAL A 199 6.73 10.19 0.97
C VAL A 199 7.13 11.66 1.11
N SER A 200 6.30 12.60 0.64
CA SER A 200 6.57 14.04 0.75
C SER A 200 6.59 14.58 2.18
N TYR A 201 6.04 13.85 3.16
CA TYR A 201 6.11 14.21 4.58
C TYR A 201 7.42 13.75 5.25
N GLY A 202 8.27 12.99 4.57
CA GLY A 202 9.58 12.57 5.06
C GLY A 202 9.60 11.41 6.05
N ASP A 203 10.79 11.08 6.54
CA ASP A 203 11.10 9.97 7.45
C ASP A 203 10.88 10.31 8.95
N GLY A 204 9.74 10.93 9.26
CA GLY A 204 9.38 11.29 10.64
C GLY A 204 8.79 10.14 11.46
N LEU A 205 8.95 10.20 12.78
CA LEU A 205 8.20 9.35 13.73
C LEU A 205 6.69 9.64 13.63
N PHE A 206 5.87 8.67 13.99
CA PHE A 206 4.42 8.82 13.98
C PHE A 206 3.94 9.64 15.19
N GLN A 207 3.23 10.73 14.93
CA GLN A 207 2.76 11.70 15.94
C GLN A 207 1.32 11.44 16.42
N GLY A 208 0.74 10.28 16.10
CA GLY A 208 -0.64 9.97 16.51
C GLY A 208 -1.66 10.71 15.65
N SER A 209 -2.73 11.20 16.26
CA SER A 209 -3.84 11.87 15.56
C SER A 209 -3.47 13.20 14.92
N SER A 210 -2.39 13.85 15.36
CA SER A 210 -1.90 15.11 14.78
C SER A 210 -0.95 14.91 13.61
N ASP A 211 -0.60 13.67 13.27
CA ASP A 211 0.33 13.38 12.20
C ASP A 211 -0.28 13.71 10.82
N GLU A 212 0.43 14.51 10.02
CA GLU A 212 -0.03 14.95 8.68
C GLU A 212 -0.36 13.75 7.76
N ARG A 213 0.23 12.58 7.98
CA ARG A 213 -0.07 11.34 7.23
C ARG A 213 -1.48 10.80 7.47
N VAL A 214 -2.09 11.10 8.63
CA VAL A 214 -3.46 10.68 9.02
C VAL A 214 -4.39 11.85 9.33
N LYS A 215 -3.99 13.09 9.03
CA LYS A 215 -4.83 14.26 9.25
C LYS A 215 -6.13 14.17 8.45
N GLY A 216 -7.25 14.50 9.09
CA GLY A 216 -8.60 14.46 8.51
C GLY A 216 -9.37 13.17 8.82
N GLU A 217 -10.03 12.62 7.80
CA GLU A 217 -10.98 11.52 7.92
C GLU A 217 -10.28 10.15 8.09
N TRP A 218 -9.69 9.88 9.26
CA TRP A 218 -9.07 8.60 9.62
C TRP A 218 -9.63 8.04 10.92
N ASN A 219 -9.63 6.71 11.05
CA ASN A 219 -10.02 5.99 12.25
C ASN A 219 -8.83 5.24 12.82
N LYS A 220 -8.51 5.51 14.08
CA LYS A 220 -7.67 4.63 14.91
C LYS A 220 -8.48 3.42 15.33
N ILE A 221 -7.94 2.23 15.10
CA ILE A 221 -8.57 0.98 15.53
C ILE A 221 -7.94 0.53 16.85
N VAL A 222 -8.74 0.58 17.92
CA VAL A 222 -8.28 0.32 19.30
C VAL A 222 -8.31 -1.18 19.66
N LYS A 223 -9.04 -2.01 18.88
CA LYS A 223 -9.12 -3.47 19.05
C LYS A 223 -9.03 -4.16 17.68
N ALA A 224 -7.87 -4.70 17.33
CA ALA A 224 -7.63 -5.50 16.13
C ALA A 224 -6.77 -6.73 16.48
#